data_AF-A0A968JWL6-F1
#
_entry.id   AF-A0A968JWL6-F1
#
_cell.length_a   1.000
_cell.length_b   1.000
_cell.length_c   1.000
_cell.angle_alpha   90.00
_cell.angle_beta   90.00
_cell.angle_gamma   90.00
#
_symmetry.space_group_name_H-M   'P 1'
#
loop_
_entity.id
_entity.type
_entity.pdbx_description
1 polymer ?
#
loop_
_entity_poly.entity_id
_entity_poly.type
_entity_poly.pdbx_seq_one_letter_code
_entity_poly.pdbx_strand_id
1 'polypeptide(L)'
;MSTAKINQKEFILQNTTYAFVISLIFPMFGILLEFLWRTDLPYNLSGIRKIYSHSPVQWFILSLIIIVPVVTYFFLKYFYTDLSSKDRLIEFEQNRSKRVSGFIKKLIDEDFSESYEITSESDDLEKSLDNLRKALKTNKEQLEKRRQEDEMRNWVAEGLAFFGDILRNNSQNMELLAFNIVRELTKYIHATQGSFYLLNDEDSSNIFFQQTALYAYDRRKMADQIVNGEMD
;
A
#
# COMPACT_ATOMS: atom_id res chain seq x y z
N MET A 1 -5.93 -19.70 1.80
CA MET A 1 -6.07 -21.16 1.64
C MET A 1 -5.70 -21.78 2.97
N SER A 2 -6.69 -22.27 3.73
CA SER A 2 -6.53 -22.74 5.11
C SER A 2 -5.77 -24.06 5.08
N THR A 3 -4.54 -24.08 5.59
CA THR A 3 -3.86 -25.32 5.93
C THR A 3 -4.64 -25.93 7.09
N ALA A 4 -5.44 -26.95 6.80
CA ALA A 4 -6.05 -27.78 7.83
C ALA A 4 -4.94 -28.18 8.79
N LYS A 5 -5.08 -27.82 10.07
CA LYS A 5 -4.15 -28.20 11.14
C LYS A 5 -4.17 -29.72 11.22
N ILE A 6 -3.29 -30.39 10.47
CA ILE A 6 -3.22 -31.84 10.44
C ILE A 6 -2.92 -32.26 11.87
N ASN A 7 -3.86 -32.99 12.48
CA ASN A 7 -3.72 -33.46 13.84
C ASN A 7 -2.53 -34.43 13.89
N GLN A 8 -1.42 -33.97 14.49
CA GLN A 8 -0.14 -34.68 14.50
C GLN A 8 -0.30 -36.14 14.98
N LYS A 9 -1.12 -36.37 16.01
CA LYS A 9 -1.36 -37.72 16.54
C LYS A 9 -2.09 -38.60 15.54
N GLU A 10 -3.09 -38.03 14.86
CA GLU A 10 -3.92 -38.74 13.89
C GLU A 10 -3.13 -39.09 12.63
N PHE A 11 -2.29 -38.18 12.13
CA PHE A 11 -1.43 -38.44 10.97
C PHE A 11 -0.36 -39.49 11.27
N ILE A 12 0.33 -39.38 12.41
CA ILE A 12 1.33 -40.37 12.83
C ILE A 12 0.66 -41.75 12.97
N LEU A 13 -0.53 -41.80 13.58
CA LEU A 13 -1.29 -43.03 13.73
C LEU A 13 -1.67 -43.63 12.37
N GLN A 14 -2.31 -42.87 11.48
CA GLN A 14 -2.72 -43.35 10.15
C GLN A 14 -1.53 -43.90 9.36
N ASN A 15 -0.42 -43.17 9.29
CA ASN A 15 0.75 -43.61 8.53
C ASN A 15 1.46 -44.81 9.16
N THR A 16 1.47 -44.93 10.49
CA THR A 16 1.99 -46.12 11.17
C THR A 16 1.08 -47.34 10.91
N THR A 17 -0.25 -47.15 10.84
CA THR A 17 -1.18 -48.24 10.48
C THR A 17 -0.98 -48.70 9.04
N TYR A 18 -0.79 -47.79 8.07
CA TYR A 18 -0.46 -48.17 6.71
C TYR A 18 0.87 -48.92 6.61
N ALA A 19 1.90 -48.46 7.33
CA ALA A 19 3.20 -49.15 7.39
C ALA A 19 3.09 -50.57 7.96
N PHE A 20 2.22 -50.79 8.96
CA PHE A 20 1.93 -52.11 9.51
C PHE A 20 1.19 -53.02 8.52
N VAL A 21 0.19 -52.49 7.80
CA VAL A 21 -0.52 -53.27 6.78
C VAL A 21 0.41 -53.68 5.64
N ILE A 22 1.27 -52.77 5.19
CA ILE A 22 2.27 -53.05 4.14
C ILE A 22 3.30 -54.07 4.63
N SER A 23 3.74 -53.98 5.89
CA SER A 23 4.75 -54.92 6.43
C SER A 23 4.23 -56.36 6.52
N LEU A 24 2.91 -56.57 6.64
CA LEU A 24 2.27 -57.88 6.68
C LEU A 24 2.31 -58.64 5.33
N ILE A 25 2.52 -57.93 4.22
CA ILE A 25 2.59 -58.52 2.87
C ILE A 25 3.90 -59.30 2.67
N PHE A 26 5.00 -58.85 3.28
CA PHE A 26 6.33 -59.45 3.13
C PHE A 26 6.43 -60.92 3.59
N PRO A 27 5.93 -61.34 4.76
CA PRO A 27 5.95 -62.75 5.16
C PRO A 27 5.05 -63.63 4.30
N MET A 28 3.90 -63.12 3.87
CA MET A 28 3.02 -63.81 2.91
C MET A 28 3.76 -64.09 1.59
N PHE A 29 4.44 -63.08 1.05
CA PHE A 29 5.23 -63.20 -0.17
C PHE A 29 6.45 -64.11 0.00
N GLY A 30 7.15 -64.04 1.14
CA GLY A 30 8.29 -64.89 1.45
C GLY A 30 7.93 -66.38 1.56
N ILE A 31 6.78 -66.70 2.14
CA ILE A 31 6.25 -68.08 2.18
C ILE A 31 5.84 -68.55 0.78
N LEU A 32 5.18 -67.68 -0.01
CA LEU A 32 4.79 -68.00 -1.38
C LEU A 32 6.00 -68.33 -2.27
N LEU A 33 7.06 -67.54 -2.18
CA LEU A 33 8.30 -67.80 -2.93
C LEU A 33 8.97 -69.12 -2.54
N GLU A 34 9.02 -69.44 -1.25
CA GLU A 34 9.60 -70.71 -0.78
C GLU A 34 8.79 -71.92 -1.28
N PHE A 35 7.46 -71.80 -1.34
CA PHE A 35 6.57 -72.82 -1.89
C PHE A 35 6.70 -73.00 -3.41
N LEU A 36 7.07 -71.95 -4.14
CA LEU A 36 7.36 -72.03 -5.58
C LEU A 36 8.74 -72.66 -5.85
N TRP A 37 9.71 -72.40 -4.96
CA TRP A 37 11.07 -72.89 -5.12
C TRP A 37 11.27 -74.33 -4.63
N ARG A 38 10.54 -74.76 -3.58
CA ARG A 38 10.64 -76.12 -3.00
C ARG A 38 9.37 -76.93 -3.24
N THR A 39 9.42 -77.83 -4.22
CA THR A 39 8.30 -78.71 -4.61
C THR A 39 8.01 -79.86 -3.65
N ASP A 40 8.91 -80.15 -2.71
CA ASP A 40 8.81 -81.30 -1.79
C ASP A 40 8.03 -81.01 -0.50
N LEU A 41 7.52 -79.78 -0.34
CA LEU A 41 6.81 -79.35 0.87
C LEU A 41 5.30 -79.36 0.65
N PRO A 42 4.53 -80.02 1.52
CA PRO A 42 3.08 -79.98 1.41
C PRO A 42 2.57 -78.55 1.67
N TYR A 43 1.61 -78.10 0.87
CA TYR A 43 0.91 -76.81 1.02
C TYR A 43 -0.05 -76.81 2.23
N ASN A 44 0.47 -77.14 3.41
CA ASN A 44 -0.26 -77.21 4.66
C ASN A 44 0.52 -76.56 5.79
N LEU A 45 -0.10 -76.46 6.96
CA LEU A 45 0.50 -75.85 8.15
C LEU A 45 1.83 -76.53 8.56
N SER A 46 1.99 -77.83 8.25
CA SER A 46 3.21 -78.58 8.50
C SER A 46 4.35 -78.19 7.54
N GLY A 47 4.04 -77.82 6.29
CA GLY A 47 4.99 -77.27 5.32
C GLY A 47 5.53 -75.92 5.77
N ILE A 48 4.65 -75.02 6.21
CA ILE A 48 5.04 -73.71 6.76
C ILE A 48 5.99 -73.90 7.96
N ARG A 49 5.67 -74.81 8.89
CA ARG A 49 6.55 -75.07 10.04
C ARG A 49 7.96 -75.56 9.64
N LYS A 50 8.06 -76.39 8.60
CA LYS A 50 9.35 -76.86 8.07
C LYS A 50 10.17 -75.71 7.47
N ILE A 51 9.52 -74.80 6.74
CA ILE A 51 10.14 -73.61 6.15
C ILE A 51 10.83 -72.75 7.24
N TYR A 52 10.12 -72.48 8.33
CA TYR A 52 10.65 -71.69 9.46
C TYR A 52 11.77 -72.38 10.25
N SER A 53 11.82 -73.71 10.24
CA SER A 53 12.87 -74.47 10.96
C SER A 53 14.17 -74.61 10.17
N HIS A 54 14.13 -74.45 8.84
CA HIS A 54 15.26 -74.75 7.97
C HIS A 54 15.95 -73.50 7.41
N SER A 55 15.21 -72.39 7.23
CA SER A 55 15.75 -71.15 6.67
C SER A 55 15.72 -69.99 7.69
N PRO A 56 16.88 -69.43 8.08
CA PRO A 56 16.95 -68.27 8.97
C PRO A 56 16.39 -66.98 8.32
N VAL A 57 16.25 -66.94 6.99
CA VAL A 57 15.71 -65.79 6.25
C VAL A 57 14.26 -65.49 6.64
N GLN A 58 13.48 -66.50 6.99
CA GLN A 58 12.06 -66.36 7.34
C GLN A 58 11.87 -65.65 8.69
N TRP A 59 12.79 -65.86 9.62
CA TRP A 59 12.83 -65.12 10.88
C TRP A 59 13.18 -63.64 10.66
N PHE A 60 14.06 -63.33 9.70
CA PHE A 60 14.37 -61.96 9.32
C PHE A 60 13.14 -61.25 8.74
N ILE A 61 12.41 -61.90 7.83
CA ILE A 61 11.18 -61.35 7.23
C ILE A 61 10.10 -61.11 8.31
N LEU A 62 9.96 -62.00 9.29
CA LEU A 62 9.04 -61.78 10.41
C LEU A 62 9.43 -60.57 11.25
N SER A 63 10.73 -60.32 11.46
CA SER A 63 11.17 -59.18 12.27
C SER A 63 10.78 -57.83 11.64
N LEU A 64 10.64 -57.76 10.30
CA LEU A 64 10.20 -56.56 9.58
C LEU A 64 8.80 -56.11 9.99
N ILE A 65 7.92 -57.01 10.45
CA ILE A 65 6.56 -56.65 10.88
C ILE A 65 6.57 -55.71 12.09
N ILE A 66 7.61 -55.81 12.93
CA ILE A 66 7.80 -54.97 14.11
C ILE A 66 8.72 -53.79 13.77
N ILE A 67 9.80 -54.05 13.03
CA ILE A 67 10.82 -53.02 12.73
C ILE A 67 10.24 -51.89 11.87
N VAL A 68 9.47 -52.21 10.83
CA VAL A 68 8.94 -51.19 9.89
C VAL A 68 7.99 -50.20 10.59
N PRO A 69 6.97 -50.64 11.36
CA PRO A 69 6.12 -49.71 12.12
C PRO A 69 6.88 -48.89 13.17
N VAL A 70 7.85 -49.49 13.85
CA VAL A 70 8.64 -48.78 14.87
C VAL A 70 9.50 -47.69 14.23
N VAL A 71 10.24 -48.04 13.18
CA VAL A 71 11.09 -47.07 12.44
C VAL A 71 10.24 -45.96 11.84
N THR A 72 9.11 -46.29 11.21
CA THR A 72 8.20 -45.29 10.63
C THR A 72 7.62 -44.38 11.70
N TYR A 73 7.16 -44.90 12.85
CA TYR A 73 6.68 -44.09 13.97
C TYR A 73 7.74 -43.09 14.46
N PHE A 74 8.98 -43.55 14.70
CA PHE A 74 10.07 -42.69 15.15
C PHE A 74 10.47 -41.65 14.10
N PHE A 75 10.58 -42.07 12.85
CA PHE A 75 10.91 -41.17 11.73
C PHE A 75 9.85 -40.09 11.54
N LEU A 76 8.56 -40.47 11.53
CA LEU A 76 7.46 -39.51 11.45
C LEU A 76 7.45 -38.56 12.64
N LYS A 77 7.63 -39.07 13.87
CA LYS A 77 7.67 -38.22 15.07
C LYS A 77 8.80 -37.20 15.00
N TYR A 78 9.99 -37.61 14.56
CA TYR A 78 11.14 -36.73 14.37
C TYR A 78 10.83 -35.65 13.31
N PHE A 79 10.36 -36.05 12.13
CA PHE A 79 10.09 -35.15 11.01
C PHE A 79 8.95 -34.15 11.31
N TYR A 80 7.89 -34.59 11.99
CA TYR A 80 6.78 -33.71 12.39
C TYR A 80 7.21 -32.63 13.38
N THR A 81 8.09 -32.98 14.31
CA THR A 81 8.60 -32.02 15.31
C THR A 81 9.40 -30.92 14.62
N ASP A 82 10.22 -31.27 13.62
CA ASP A 82 10.95 -30.30 12.78
C ASP A 82 10.01 -29.42 11.94
N LEU A 83 9.01 -30.02 11.27
CA LEU A 83 8.07 -29.29 10.41
C LEU A 83 7.30 -28.20 11.17
N SER A 84 6.80 -28.53 12.36
CA SER A 84 6.00 -27.61 13.19
C SER A 84 6.76 -26.35 13.64
N SER A 85 8.09 -26.41 13.65
CA SER A 85 8.94 -25.27 14.00
C SER A 85 9.05 -24.27 12.83
N LYS A 86 8.94 -24.76 11.58
CA LYS A 86 9.00 -23.94 10.36
C LYS A 86 7.69 -23.19 10.10
N ASP A 87 6.56 -23.71 10.56
CA ASP A 87 5.26 -23.05 10.43
C ASP A 87 5.26 -21.64 11.07
N ARG A 88 5.93 -21.48 12.22
CA ARG A 88 6.03 -20.17 12.90
C ARG A 88 6.80 -19.15 12.07
N LEU A 89 7.85 -19.58 11.37
CA LEU A 89 8.62 -18.71 10.49
C LEU A 89 7.80 -18.28 9.28
N ILE A 90 7.08 -19.23 8.67
CA ILE A 90 6.17 -18.94 7.56
C ILE A 90 5.07 -17.97 8.00
N GLU A 91 4.46 -18.19 9.16
CA GLU A 91 3.45 -17.30 9.72
C GLU A 91 4.02 -15.91 10.03
N PHE A 92 5.24 -15.85 10.56
CA PHE A 92 5.96 -14.59 10.79
C PHE A 92 6.20 -13.83 9.48
N GLU A 93 6.70 -14.49 8.44
CA GLU A 93 6.93 -13.87 7.12
C GLU A 93 5.63 -13.45 6.44
N GLN A 94 4.56 -14.25 6.58
CA GLN A 94 3.23 -13.85 6.09
C GLN A 94 2.70 -12.62 6.80
N ASN A 95 2.84 -12.55 8.13
CA ASN A 95 2.42 -11.39 8.91
C ASN A 95 3.26 -10.16 8.55
N ARG A 96 4.58 -10.33 8.35
CA ARG A 96 5.47 -9.29 7.87
C ARG A 96 5.04 -8.77 6.49
N SER A 97 4.79 -9.66 5.54
CA SER A 97 4.28 -9.32 4.20
C SER A 97 2.96 -8.57 4.26
N LYS A 98 2.01 -8.98 5.12
CA LYS A 98 0.75 -8.27 5.34
C LYS A 98 0.94 -6.86 5.89
N ARG A 99 1.86 -6.66 6.85
CA ARG A 99 2.18 -5.32 7.38
C ARG A 99 2.75 -4.41 6.30
N VAL A 100 3.71 -4.91 5.52
CA VAL A 100 4.30 -4.17 4.39
C VAL A 100 3.25 -3.82 3.36
N SER A 101 2.41 -4.77 2.95
CA SER A 101 1.32 -4.52 2.00
C SER A 101 0.30 -3.51 2.55
N GLY A 102 -0.05 -3.60 3.84
CA GLY A 102 -0.94 -2.64 4.51
C GLY A 102 -0.35 -1.23 4.53
N PHE A 103 0.96 -1.11 4.78
CA PHE A 103 1.65 0.17 4.73
C PHE A 103 1.70 0.75 3.31
N ILE A 104 2.05 -0.06 2.30
CA ILE A 104 2.02 0.34 0.89
C ILE A 104 0.61 0.83 0.50
N LYS A 105 -0.44 0.14 0.97
CA LYS A 105 -1.82 0.58 0.72
C LYS A 105 -2.10 1.96 1.31
N LYS A 106 -1.66 2.24 2.53
CA LYS A 106 -1.77 3.60 3.12
C LYS A 106 -1.05 4.66 2.29
N LEU A 107 0.12 4.33 1.74
CA LEU A 107 0.86 5.25 0.85
C LEU A 107 0.09 5.53 -0.46
N ILE A 108 -0.55 4.50 -1.03
CA ILE A 108 -1.39 4.64 -2.22
C ILE A 108 -2.61 5.50 -1.92
N ASP A 109 -3.21 5.32 -0.74
CA ASP A 109 -4.36 6.10 -0.26
C ASP A 109 -3.97 7.53 0.21
N GLU A 110 -2.72 7.96 -0.06
CA GLU A 110 -2.12 9.26 0.30
C GLU A 110 -2.14 9.59 1.81
N ASP A 111 -2.22 8.57 2.67
CA ASP A 111 -2.10 8.71 4.11
C ASP A 111 -0.65 8.57 4.55
N PHE A 112 -0.01 9.72 4.79
CA PHE A 112 1.38 9.81 5.24
C PHE A 112 1.53 10.05 6.75
N SER A 113 0.44 9.92 7.53
CA SER A 113 0.38 10.30 8.94
C SER A 113 1.18 9.37 9.85
N GLU A 114 1.12 8.06 9.60
CA GLU A 114 1.80 7.05 10.41
C GLU A 114 3.21 6.75 9.90
N SER A 115 4.18 6.71 10.81
CA SER A 115 5.52 6.18 10.53
C SER A 115 5.49 4.65 10.61
N TYR A 116 6.18 3.99 9.67
CA TYR A 116 6.49 2.59 9.83
C TYR A 116 7.45 2.43 11.03
N GLU A 117 7.07 1.69 12.07
CA GLU A 117 7.92 1.48 13.25
C GLU A 117 9.21 0.76 12.84
N ILE A 118 10.32 1.50 12.87
CA ILE A 118 11.65 0.99 12.59
C ILE A 118 12.13 0.28 13.86
N THR A 119 12.02 -1.04 13.92
CA THR A 119 12.64 -1.85 14.98
C THR A 119 14.17 -1.75 14.93
N SER A 120 14.88 -1.98 16.04
CA SER A 120 16.36 -1.86 16.09
C SER A 120 17.09 -2.84 15.16
N GLU A 121 16.41 -3.92 14.74
CA GLU A 121 16.83 -4.84 13.67
C GLU A 121 16.12 -4.50 12.33
N SER A 122 15.92 -3.21 12.02
CA SER A 122 15.21 -2.82 10.80
C SER A 122 15.95 -3.27 9.56
N ASP A 123 15.27 -4.08 8.75
CA ASP A 123 15.71 -4.46 7.42
C ASP A 123 15.75 -3.22 6.51
N ASP A 124 16.62 -3.24 5.50
CA ASP A 124 16.78 -2.16 4.51
C ASP A 124 15.45 -1.85 3.80
N LEU A 125 14.56 -2.82 3.70
CA LEU A 125 13.19 -2.64 3.21
C LEU A 125 12.38 -1.64 4.04
N GLU A 126 12.42 -1.74 5.37
CA GLU A 126 11.62 -0.91 6.27
C GLU A 126 12.10 0.55 6.22
N LYS A 127 13.41 0.75 6.19
CA LYS A 127 14.03 2.07 5.97
C LYS A 127 13.66 2.65 4.60
N SER A 128 13.70 1.83 3.56
CA SER A 128 13.35 2.25 2.20
C SER A 128 11.90 2.67 2.10
N LEU A 129 10.99 1.96 2.78
CA LEU A 129 9.57 2.29 2.84
C LEU A 129 9.30 3.60 3.59
N ASP A 130 9.95 3.84 4.73
CA ASP A 130 9.80 5.12 5.43
C ASP A 130 10.39 6.30 4.63
N ASN A 131 11.53 6.08 3.96
CA ASN A 131 12.10 7.09 3.06
C ASN A 131 11.17 7.39 1.89
N LEU A 132 10.55 6.37 1.29
CA LEU A 132 9.54 6.55 0.24
C LEU A 132 8.35 7.38 0.75
N ARG A 133 7.83 7.07 1.94
CA ARG A 133 6.77 7.87 2.59
C ARG A 133 7.16 9.34 2.74
N LYS A 134 8.36 9.61 3.27
CA LYS A 134 8.87 10.99 3.45
C LYS A 134 9.01 11.73 2.12
N ALA A 135 9.51 11.04 1.09
CA ALA A 135 9.66 11.60 -0.24
C ALA A 135 8.29 11.94 -0.87
N LEU A 136 7.32 11.04 -0.80
CA LEU A 136 5.96 11.26 -1.31
C LEU A 136 5.27 12.42 -0.60
N LYS A 137 5.35 12.47 0.74
CA LYS A 137 4.79 13.57 1.53
C LYS A 137 5.38 14.92 1.11
N THR A 138 6.72 15.00 1.05
CA THR A 138 7.42 16.22 0.64
C THR A 138 7.04 16.63 -0.79
N ASN A 139 6.94 15.66 -1.70
CA ASN A 139 6.58 15.95 -3.09
C ASN A 139 5.15 16.51 -3.19
N LYS A 140 4.19 15.94 -2.44
CA LYS A 140 2.82 16.45 -2.37
C LYS A 140 2.75 17.89 -1.85
N GLU A 141 3.47 18.18 -0.76
CA GLU A 141 3.54 19.54 -0.20
C GLU A 141 4.15 20.54 -1.20
N GLN A 142 5.19 20.13 -1.93
CA GLN A 142 5.82 20.95 -2.97
C GLN A 142 4.91 21.16 -4.18
N LEU A 143 4.19 20.13 -4.62
CA LEU A 143 3.23 20.22 -5.73
C LEU A 143 2.10 21.18 -5.39
N GLU A 144 1.52 21.08 -4.19
CA GLU A 144 0.45 21.97 -3.78
C GLU A 144 0.92 23.43 -3.70
N LYS A 145 2.13 23.66 -3.16
CA LYS A 145 2.74 24.99 -3.17
C LYS A 145 2.93 25.53 -4.60
N ARG A 146 3.46 24.72 -5.51
CA ARG A 146 3.65 25.11 -6.92
C ARG A 146 2.31 25.40 -7.60
N ARG A 147 1.29 24.59 -7.34
CA ARG A 147 -0.06 24.78 -7.87
C ARG A 147 -0.62 26.15 -7.45
N GLN A 148 -0.49 26.50 -6.16
CA GLN A 148 -0.92 27.82 -5.67
C GLN A 148 -0.13 28.98 -6.29
N GLU A 149 1.19 28.83 -6.43
CA GLU A 149 2.02 29.84 -7.11
C GLU A 149 1.65 30.00 -8.59
N ASP A 150 1.39 28.90 -9.28
CA ASP A 150 0.97 28.91 -10.69
C ASP A 150 -0.43 29.49 -10.86
N GLU A 151 -1.37 29.18 -9.97
CA GLU A 151 -2.70 29.80 -9.95
C GLU A 151 -2.60 31.32 -9.76
N MET A 152 -1.77 31.78 -8.81
CA MET A 152 -1.52 33.21 -8.60
C MET A 152 -0.88 33.85 -9.83
N ARG A 153 0.14 33.22 -10.42
CA ARG A 153 0.81 33.72 -11.64
C ARG A 153 -0.18 33.85 -12.80
N ASN A 154 -0.99 32.82 -13.04
CA ASN A 154 -2.00 32.81 -14.09
C ASN A 154 -3.05 33.89 -13.84
N TRP A 155 -3.55 34.01 -12.60
CA TRP A 155 -4.51 35.04 -12.21
C TRP A 155 -3.96 36.46 -12.42
N VAL A 156 -2.68 36.72 -12.10
CA VAL A 156 -2.05 38.02 -12.39
C VAL A 156 -1.89 38.24 -13.90
N ALA A 157 -1.44 37.25 -14.65
CA ALA A 157 -1.23 37.37 -16.10
C ALA A 157 -2.55 37.61 -16.85
N GLU A 158 -3.61 36.87 -16.49
CA GLU A 158 -4.95 37.05 -17.04
C GLU A 158 -5.51 38.43 -16.69
N GLY A 159 -5.36 38.86 -15.43
CA GLY A 159 -5.75 40.21 -15.01
C GLY A 159 -5.02 41.30 -15.81
N LEU A 160 -3.70 41.19 -15.95
CA LEU A 160 -2.90 42.15 -16.73
C LEU A 160 -3.33 42.21 -18.20
N ALA A 161 -3.58 41.05 -18.83
CA ALA A 161 -4.08 41.00 -20.21
C ALA A 161 -5.46 41.66 -20.33
N PHE A 162 -6.39 41.32 -19.44
CA PHE A 162 -7.74 41.85 -19.39
C PHE A 162 -7.77 43.38 -19.18
N PHE A 163 -7.00 43.91 -18.22
CA PHE A 163 -6.90 45.36 -18.02
C PHE A 163 -6.13 46.06 -19.14
N GLY A 164 -5.15 45.40 -19.77
CA GLY A 164 -4.49 45.89 -20.97
C GLY A 164 -5.47 46.14 -22.13
N ASP A 165 -6.41 45.23 -22.34
CA ASP A 165 -7.47 45.39 -23.34
C ASP A 165 -8.45 46.52 -23.00
N ILE A 166 -8.82 46.69 -21.72
CA ILE A 166 -9.66 47.81 -21.26
C ILE A 166 -8.97 49.15 -21.55
N LEU A 167 -7.68 49.27 -21.21
CA LEU A 167 -6.87 50.46 -21.44
C LEU A 167 -6.81 50.81 -22.94
N ARG A 168 -6.62 49.81 -23.81
CA ARG A 168 -6.54 50.01 -25.26
C ARG A 168 -7.87 50.47 -25.88
N ASN A 169 -8.99 49.92 -25.42
CA ASN A 169 -10.31 50.16 -26.01
C ASN A 169 -11.00 51.46 -25.54
N ASN A 170 -10.57 52.06 -24.43
CA ASN A 170 -11.23 53.24 -23.82
C ASN A 170 -10.32 54.48 -23.74
N SER A 171 -9.20 54.50 -24.46
CA SER A 171 -8.15 55.53 -24.36
C SER A 171 -8.59 56.96 -24.74
N GLN A 172 -9.71 57.13 -25.44
CA GLN A 172 -10.17 58.43 -25.95
C GLN A 172 -11.00 59.24 -24.93
N ASN A 173 -11.48 58.61 -23.85
CA ASN A 173 -12.25 59.28 -22.81
C ASN A 173 -11.76 58.84 -21.43
N MET A 174 -11.00 59.73 -20.76
CA MET A 174 -10.39 59.46 -19.45
C MET A 174 -11.42 59.12 -18.37
N GLU A 175 -12.58 59.79 -18.38
CA GLU A 175 -13.64 59.58 -17.40
C GLU A 175 -14.29 58.19 -17.57
N LEU A 176 -14.57 57.82 -18.82
CA LEU A 176 -15.11 56.51 -19.17
C LEU A 176 -14.10 55.39 -18.88
N LEU A 177 -12.82 55.63 -19.16
CA LEU A 177 -11.73 54.72 -18.85
C LEU A 177 -11.62 54.49 -17.34
N ALA A 178 -11.55 55.55 -16.53
CA ALA A 178 -11.48 55.48 -15.07
C ALA A 178 -12.67 54.69 -14.49
N PHE A 179 -13.88 54.94 -15.00
CA PHE A 179 -15.07 54.21 -14.58
C PHE A 179 -15.02 52.72 -14.96
N ASN A 180 -14.66 52.39 -16.19
CA ASN A 180 -14.58 51.01 -16.64
C ASN A 180 -13.47 50.24 -15.89
N ILE A 181 -12.31 50.85 -15.64
CA ILE A 181 -11.24 50.24 -14.83
C ILE A 181 -11.74 49.92 -13.43
N VAL A 182 -12.33 50.88 -12.72
CA VAL A 182 -12.79 50.65 -11.33
C VAL A 182 -13.93 49.64 -11.28
N ARG A 183 -14.87 49.68 -12.23
CA ARG A 183 -15.94 48.68 -12.32
C ARG A 183 -15.36 47.28 -12.47
N GLU A 184 -14.54 47.08 -13.50
CA GLU A 184 -14.00 45.75 -13.81
C GLU A 184 -13.02 45.27 -12.74
N LEU A 185 -12.21 46.15 -12.14
CA LEU A 185 -11.35 45.82 -11.00
C LEU A 185 -12.16 45.37 -9.80
N THR A 186 -13.17 46.17 -9.39
CA THR A 186 -14.03 45.84 -8.26
C THR A 186 -14.71 44.49 -8.46
N LYS A 187 -15.15 44.19 -9.69
CA LYS A 187 -15.72 42.87 -10.05
C LYS A 187 -14.67 41.76 -10.03
N TYR A 188 -13.49 41.99 -10.59
CA TYR A 188 -12.41 41.00 -10.71
C TYR A 188 -11.87 40.54 -9.35
N ILE A 189 -11.75 41.46 -8.38
CA ILE A 189 -11.33 41.12 -7.02
C ILE A 189 -12.50 40.85 -6.06
N HIS A 190 -13.74 40.84 -6.56
CA HIS A 190 -14.96 40.71 -5.77
C HIS A 190 -15.08 41.70 -4.59
N ALA A 191 -14.57 42.92 -4.76
CA ALA A 191 -14.69 43.98 -3.76
C ALA A 191 -16.12 44.56 -3.74
N THR A 192 -16.54 45.09 -2.60
CA THR A 192 -17.88 45.68 -2.44
C THR A 192 -18.00 47.07 -3.08
N GLN A 193 -16.90 47.83 -3.06
CA GLN A 193 -16.81 49.17 -3.63
C GLN A 193 -15.38 49.50 -4.08
N GLY A 194 -15.27 50.36 -5.07
CA GLY A 194 -14.02 50.92 -5.57
C GLY A 194 -14.22 52.35 -6.05
N SER A 195 -13.19 53.19 -5.88
CA SER A 195 -13.19 54.59 -6.27
C SER A 195 -11.90 54.93 -7.00
N PHE A 196 -11.97 55.77 -8.03
CA PHE A 196 -10.83 56.33 -8.75
C PHE A 196 -10.76 57.83 -8.50
N TYR A 197 -9.57 58.31 -8.15
CA TYR A 197 -9.31 59.74 -7.99
C TYR A 197 -8.22 60.16 -8.98
N LEU A 198 -8.44 61.22 -9.73
CA LEU A 198 -7.38 61.91 -10.46
C LEU A 198 -6.91 63.11 -9.65
N LEU A 199 -5.59 63.31 -9.62
CA LEU A 199 -5.02 64.56 -9.12
C LEU A 199 -5.27 65.65 -10.17
N ASN A 200 -5.85 66.76 -9.75
CA ASN A 200 -5.94 67.97 -10.54
C ASN A 200 -4.93 68.98 -9.99
N ASP A 201 -3.93 69.31 -10.81
CA ASP A 201 -2.84 70.23 -10.51
C ASP A 201 -2.78 71.42 -11.51
N GLU A 202 -3.87 71.68 -12.24
CA GLU A 202 -3.93 72.78 -13.21
C GLU A 202 -3.72 74.17 -12.55
N ASP A 203 -4.09 74.32 -11.28
CA ASP A 203 -3.82 75.50 -10.46
C ASP A 203 -2.86 75.13 -9.33
N SER A 204 -1.65 75.72 -9.37
CA SER A 204 -0.61 75.51 -8.36
C SER A 204 -0.99 75.98 -6.96
N SER A 205 -2.03 76.83 -6.84
CA SER A 205 -2.57 77.29 -5.55
C SER A 205 -3.74 76.45 -5.04
N ASN A 206 -4.27 75.53 -5.84
CA ASN A 206 -5.44 74.72 -5.50
C ASN A 206 -5.33 73.31 -6.10
N ILE A 207 -4.49 72.48 -5.49
CA ILE A 207 -4.28 71.09 -5.87
C ILE A 207 -5.26 70.21 -5.10
N PHE A 208 -6.06 69.41 -5.82
CA PHE A 208 -7.04 68.52 -5.21
C PHE A 208 -7.18 67.20 -5.95
N PHE A 209 -7.61 66.16 -5.22
CA PHE A 209 -8.01 64.90 -5.81
C PHE A 209 -9.49 64.96 -6.18
N GLN A 210 -9.78 64.83 -7.47
CA GLN A 210 -11.14 64.73 -8.00
C GLN A 210 -11.54 63.26 -8.12
N GLN A 211 -12.64 62.87 -7.49
CA GLN A 211 -13.22 61.55 -7.70
C GLN A 211 -13.82 61.47 -9.11
N THR A 212 -13.23 60.65 -9.97
CA THR A 212 -13.65 60.54 -11.38
C THR A 212 -14.53 59.31 -11.61
N ALA A 213 -14.42 58.30 -10.75
CA ALA A 213 -15.24 57.10 -10.82
C ALA A 213 -15.56 56.51 -9.45
N LEU A 214 -16.80 56.07 -9.27
CA LEU A 214 -17.24 55.32 -8.11
C LEU A 214 -18.11 54.14 -8.55
N TYR A 215 -17.70 52.93 -8.15
CA TYR A 215 -18.47 51.70 -8.34
C TYR A 215 -18.73 51.05 -6.99
N ALA A 216 -20.00 50.80 -6.65
CA ALA A 216 -20.33 50.18 -5.38
C ALA A 216 -21.67 49.44 -5.48
N TYR A 217 -21.79 48.28 -4.83
CA TYR A 217 -23.03 47.49 -4.81
C TYR A 217 -23.56 47.17 -6.22
N ASP A 218 -22.64 46.79 -7.10
CA ASP A 218 -22.89 46.41 -8.49
C ASP A 218 -23.60 47.50 -9.34
N ARG A 219 -23.46 48.77 -8.93
CA ARG A 219 -24.04 49.93 -9.64
C ARG A 219 -23.04 51.09 -9.74
N ARG A 220 -23.19 51.88 -10.81
CA ARG A 220 -22.55 53.21 -10.92
C ARG A 220 -23.15 54.12 -9.86
N LYS A 221 -22.30 54.75 -9.05
CA LYS A 221 -22.72 55.86 -8.17
C LYS A 221 -22.14 57.16 -8.73
N MET A 222 -22.82 58.28 -8.49
CA MET A 222 -22.30 59.61 -8.85
C MET A 222 -21.00 59.84 -8.08
N ALA A 223 -19.95 60.19 -8.82
CA ALA A 223 -18.66 60.58 -8.29
C ALA A 223 -18.63 62.11 -8.27
N ASP A 224 -18.57 62.71 -7.09
CA ASP A 224 -18.59 64.18 -6.95
C ASP A 224 -17.91 64.61 -5.64
N GLN A 225 -16.90 63.83 -5.23
CA GLN A 225 -16.13 64.09 -4.02
C GLN A 225 -14.78 64.72 -4.39
N ILE A 226 -14.50 65.88 -3.81
CA ILE A 226 -13.22 66.57 -3.89
C ILE A 226 -12.51 66.39 -2.54
N VAL A 227 -11.27 65.89 -2.58
CA VAL A 227 -10.41 65.75 -1.40
C VAL A 227 -9.22 66.69 -1.58
N ASN A 228 -9.07 67.66 -0.68
CA ASN A 228 -7.92 68.57 -0.70
C ASN A 228 -6.64 67.79 -0.37
N GLY A 229 -5.58 68.00 -1.14
CA GLY A 229 -4.27 67.47 -0.79
C GLY A 229 -3.65 68.35 0.29
N GLU A 230 -3.52 67.85 1.52
CA GLU A 230 -2.62 68.48 2.49
C GLU A 230 -1.18 68.23 2.01
N MET A 231 -0.50 69.30 1.58
CA MET A 231 0.94 69.32 1.38
C MET A 231 1.60 69.57 2.74
N ASP A 232 2.20 68.51 3.31
CA ASP A 232 3.29 68.63 4.28
C ASP A 232 4.65 68.80 3.57
#